data_AF-A0A1G2WMC5-F1
#
_entry.id   AF-A0A1G2WMC5-F1
#
_cell.length_a   1.000
_cell.length_b   1.000
_cell.length_c   1.000
_cell.angle_alpha   90.00
_cell.angle_beta   90.00
_cell.angle_gamma   90.00
#
_symmetry.space_group_name_H-M   'P 1'
#
loop_
_entity.id
_entity.type
_entity.pdbx_description
1 polymer ?
#
loop_
_entity_poly.entity_id
_entity_poly.type
_entity_poly.pdbx_seq_one_letter_code
_entity_poly.pdbx_strand_id
1 'polypeptide(L)'
;MTNDEKIKLAEKLLLYCKKFNVPLEFLFEILEDQKVTPMIRGKAMEYNAFLLLDKILPKATWSVQKLNLNAQTGTYDEDISITHRRTGVILKVESKSTVRGSVSDGKRSRNLKVPHFLVKSHRSRSNIKLAGSSNDRYSVDSFDVLITNTSNAIFEGNTVGEYLEVVHDAELKQLLFEFYSVSSDEGLISACEKDWRYCIPKDIAVGGFIPRTPYVKLADDTNWKPLSAIEERLLQVVEEKRKSNQTTRRK
;
A
#
# COMPACT_ATOMS: atom_id res chain seq x y z
N MET A 1 -0.15 -27.93 -27.46
CA MET A 1 -0.95 -27.84 -26.23
C MET A 1 -2.38 -28.23 -26.55
N THR A 2 -2.87 -29.32 -25.99
CA THR A 2 -4.25 -29.80 -26.14
C THR A 2 -5.23 -28.83 -25.48
N ASN A 3 -6.53 -28.98 -25.74
CA ASN A 3 -7.55 -28.16 -25.07
C ASN A 3 -7.54 -28.41 -23.55
N ASP A 4 -7.34 -29.66 -23.13
CA ASP A 4 -7.24 -29.99 -21.69
C ASP A 4 -6.03 -29.36 -21.03
N GLU A 5 -4.89 -29.30 -21.73
CA GLU A 5 -3.69 -28.62 -21.24
C GLU A 5 -3.90 -27.10 -21.13
N LYS A 6 -4.63 -26.49 -22.07
CA LYS A 6 -5.02 -25.07 -22.01
C LYS A 6 -5.92 -24.78 -20.82
N ILE A 7 -6.92 -25.61 -20.56
CA ILE A 7 -7.85 -25.45 -19.43
C ILE A 7 -7.08 -25.56 -18.11
N LYS A 8 -6.25 -26.60 -17.95
CA LYS A 8 -5.43 -26.79 -16.74
C LYS A 8 -4.48 -25.62 -16.50
N LEU A 9 -3.88 -25.07 -17.55
CA LEU A 9 -3.02 -23.90 -17.43
C LEU A 9 -3.81 -22.67 -16.99
N ALA A 10 -4.99 -22.44 -17.56
CA ALA A 10 -5.87 -21.34 -17.17
C ALA A 10 -6.30 -21.45 -15.70
N GLU A 11 -6.70 -22.64 -15.25
CA GLU A 11 -7.05 -22.89 -13.84
C GLU A 11 -5.88 -22.59 -12.90
N LYS A 12 -4.67 -23.07 -13.23
CA LYS A 12 -3.46 -22.78 -12.45
C LYS A 12 -3.17 -21.29 -12.40
N LEU A 13 -3.35 -20.58 -13.52
CA LEU A 13 -3.15 -19.13 -13.60
C LEU A 13 -4.13 -18.40 -12.69
N LEU A 14 -5.42 -18.75 -12.74
CA LEU A 14 -6.45 -18.15 -11.89
C LEU A 14 -6.17 -18.39 -10.40
N LEU A 15 -5.76 -19.61 -10.03
CA LEU A 15 -5.38 -19.95 -8.66
C LEU A 15 -4.15 -19.16 -8.19
N TYR A 16 -3.15 -19.02 -9.07
CA TYR A 16 -1.94 -18.26 -8.78
C TYR A 16 -2.26 -16.76 -8.57
N CYS A 17 -3.08 -16.17 -9.44
CA CYS A 17 -3.50 -14.79 -9.30
C CYS A 17 -4.30 -14.57 -8.02
N LYS A 18 -5.24 -15.45 -7.70
CA LYS A 18 -5.99 -15.40 -6.44
C LYS A 18 -5.06 -15.47 -5.22
N LYS A 19 -4.11 -16.40 -5.23
CA LYS A 19 -3.16 -16.63 -4.13
C LYS A 19 -2.27 -15.41 -3.84
N PHE A 20 -1.83 -14.71 -4.87
CA PHE A 20 -0.95 -13.54 -4.73
C PHE A 20 -1.70 -12.21 -4.84
N ASN A 21 -3.04 -12.26 -4.84
CA ASN A 21 -3.93 -11.11 -5.00
C ASN A 21 -3.58 -10.27 -6.25
N VAL A 22 -3.25 -10.92 -7.35
CA VAL A 22 -2.91 -10.29 -8.63
C VAL A 22 -4.20 -9.99 -9.39
N PRO A 23 -4.48 -8.72 -9.74
CA PRO A 23 -5.63 -8.39 -10.58
C PRO A 23 -5.44 -8.96 -11.99
N LEU A 24 -6.38 -9.81 -12.44
CA LEU A 24 -6.25 -10.57 -13.67
C LEU A 24 -6.05 -9.69 -14.92
N GLU A 25 -6.73 -8.54 -14.95
CA GLU A 25 -6.65 -7.58 -16.07
C GLU A 25 -5.28 -6.90 -16.21
N PHE A 26 -4.42 -6.98 -15.18
CA PHE A 26 -3.05 -6.44 -15.20
C PHE A 26 -1.98 -7.51 -15.02
N LEU A 27 -2.33 -8.79 -15.19
CA LEU A 27 -1.41 -9.89 -14.91
C LEU A 27 -0.13 -9.77 -15.75
N PHE A 28 -0.25 -9.52 -17.04
CA PHE A 28 0.91 -9.47 -17.92
C PHE A 28 1.74 -8.21 -17.71
N GLU A 29 1.09 -7.06 -17.46
CA GLU A 29 1.76 -5.82 -17.08
C GLU A 29 2.59 -5.99 -15.80
N ILE A 30 2.04 -6.73 -14.82
CA ILE A 30 2.77 -7.07 -13.59
C ILE A 30 3.93 -8.02 -13.89
N LEU A 31 3.73 -9.06 -14.70
CA LEU A 31 4.77 -10.04 -15.05
C LEU A 31 5.90 -9.45 -15.92
N GLU A 32 5.63 -8.39 -16.67
CA GLU A 32 6.61 -7.68 -17.49
C GLU A 32 7.43 -6.66 -16.69
N ASP A 33 7.03 -6.32 -15.45
CA ASP A 33 7.78 -5.42 -14.58
C ASP A 33 9.11 -6.06 -14.15
N GLN A 34 10.21 -5.32 -14.33
CA GLN A 34 11.57 -5.77 -14.03
C GLN A 34 11.77 -6.21 -12.57
N LYS A 35 10.91 -5.79 -11.64
CA LYS A 35 10.98 -6.11 -10.21
C LYS A 35 10.03 -7.25 -9.80
N VAL A 36 9.24 -7.83 -10.70
CA VAL A 36 8.16 -8.77 -10.35
C VAL A 36 8.64 -10.03 -9.64
N THR A 37 9.79 -10.60 -10.04
CA THR A 37 10.21 -11.94 -9.59
C THR A 37 10.33 -12.05 -8.06
N PRO A 38 10.90 -11.07 -7.32
CA PRO A 38 10.81 -11.03 -5.86
C PRO A 38 9.60 -10.23 -5.30
N MET A 39 8.88 -9.44 -6.12
CA MET A 39 7.93 -8.42 -5.64
C MET A 39 6.51 -8.54 -6.20
N ILE A 40 6.09 -9.68 -6.73
CA ILE A 40 4.77 -9.83 -7.36
C ILE A 40 3.60 -9.33 -6.51
N ARG A 41 3.62 -9.59 -5.18
CA ARG A 41 2.59 -9.08 -4.25
C ARG A 41 2.67 -7.57 -4.06
N GLY A 42 3.87 -7.00 -4.03
CA GLY A 42 4.06 -5.55 -3.96
C GLY A 42 3.53 -4.87 -5.21
N LYS A 43 3.84 -5.43 -6.38
CA LYS A 43 3.34 -4.94 -7.67
C LYS A 43 1.83 -5.07 -7.79
N ALA A 44 1.28 -6.23 -7.44
CA ALA A 44 -0.16 -6.44 -7.38
C ALA A 44 -0.86 -5.44 -6.46
N MET A 45 -0.26 -5.11 -5.32
CA MET A 45 -0.78 -4.10 -4.40
C MET A 45 -0.88 -2.71 -5.06
N GLU A 46 0.12 -2.28 -5.83
CA GLU A 46 0.06 -0.99 -6.56
C GLU A 46 -1.14 -0.94 -7.53
N TYR A 47 -1.39 -2.03 -8.27
CA TYR A 47 -2.53 -2.09 -9.20
C TYR A 47 -3.88 -2.21 -8.48
N ASN A 48 -3.96 -2.98 -7.39
CA ASN A 48 -5.18 -3.09 -6.59
C ASN A 48 -5.53 -1.74 -5.94
N ALA A 49 -4.53 -1.00 -5.47
CA ALA A 49 -4.70 0.37 -4.99
C ALA A 49 -5.28 1.29 -6.07
N PHE A 50 -4.72 1.23 -7.28
CA PHE A 50 -5.21 1.98 -8.44
C PHE A 50 -6.67 1.67 -8.72
N LEU A 51 -7.03 0.39 -8.83
CA LEU A 51 -8.39 -0.06 -9.10
C LEU A 51 -9.37 0.40 -8.04
N LEU A 52 -8.96 0.34 -6.78
CA LEU A 52 -9.80 0.78 -5.68
C LEU A 52 -10.02 2.29 -5.71
N LEU A 53 -8.98 3.08 -5.95
CA LEU A 53 -9.07 4.53 -6.09
C LEU A 53 -9.94 4.95 -7.28
N ASP A 54 -9.77 4.34 -8.46
CA ASP A 54 -10.59 4.62 -9.65
C ASP A 54 -12.07 4.27 -9.43
N LYS A 55 -12.34 3.27 -8.57
CA LYS A 55 -13.70 2.87 -8.21
C LYS A 55 -14.36 3.83 -7.22
N ILE A 56 -13.65 4.25 -6.16
CA ILE A 56 -14.26 5.02 -5.06
C ILE A 56 -14.31 6.52 -5.34
N LEU A 57 -13.42 7.06 -6.17
CA LEU A 57 -13.38 8.49 -6.46
C LEU A 57 -14.33 8.84 -7.60
N PRO A 58 -15.20 9.87 -7.46
CA PRO A 58 -16.10 10.30 -8.52
C PRO A 58 -15.34 10.72 -9.79
N LYS A 59 -15.60 10.04 -10.92
CA LYS A 59 -14.93 10.31 -12.20
C LYS A 59 -15.14 11.71 -12.75
N ALA A 60 -16.22 12.39 -12.35
CA ALA A 60 -16.48 13.80 -12.68
C ALA A 60 -15.52 14.77 -11.96
N THR A 61 -15.02 14.39 -10.79
CA THR A 61 -14.16 15.23 -9.94
C THR A 61 -12.68 14.86 -10.11
N TRP A 62 -12.40 13.56 -10.25
CA TRP A 62 -11.05 13.00 -10.21
C TRP A 62 -10.71 12.22 -11.48
N SER A 63 -9.42 12.22 -11.82
CA SER A 63 -8.82 11.30 -12.79
C SER A 63 -7.73 10.53 -12.07
N VAL A 64 -7.82 9.20 -12.06
CA VAL A 64 -6.82 8.32 -11.44
C VAL A 64 -6.02 7.63 -12.54
N GLN A 65 -4.70 7.59 -12.40
CA GLN A 65 -3.79 6.98 -13.37
C GLN A 65 -2.75 6.14 -12.65
N LYS A 66 -2.58 4.88 -13.08
CA LYS A 66 -1.42 4.07 -12.69
C LYS A 66 -0.21 4.57 -13.47
N LEU A 67 0.90 4.75 -12.76
CA LEU A 67 2.18 5.05 -13.40
C LEU A 67 2.92 3.73 -13.60
N ASN A 68 3.20 3.40 -14.86
CA ASN A 68 4.11 2.32 -15.21
C ASN A 68 5.53 2.88 -15.13
N LEU A 69 6.47 2.10 -14.58
CA LEU A 69 7.88 2.48 -14.43
C LEU A 69 8.50 2.83 -15.80
N ASN A 70 8.56 4.12 -16.13
CA ASN A 70 9.56 4.63 -17.05
C ASN A 70 10.75 5.04 -16.18
N ALA A 71 11.81 4.25 -16.21
CA ALA A 71 13.08 4.56 -15.55
C ALA A 71 13.75 5.78 -16.22
N GLN A 72 13.16 6.97 -16.07
CA GLN A 72 13.83 8.22 -16.39
C GLN A 72 14.58 8.69 -15.14
N THR A 73 15.88 8.88 -15.31
CA THR A 73 16.78 9.38 -14.28
C THR A 73 16.24 10.68 -13.68
N GLY A 74 15.87 10.67 -12.40
CA GLY A 74 15.39 11.86 -11.69
C GLY A 74 13.86 12.00 -11.53
N THR A 75 13.06 11.04 -12.02
CA THR A 75 11.61 11.00 -11.75
C THR A 75 11.28 9.96 -10.67
N TYR A 76 10.37 10.35 -9.77
CA TYR A 76 10.21 9.81 -8.43
C TYR A 76 9.38 8.51 -8.39
N ASP A 77 9.52 7.78 -7.27
CA ASP A 77 8.92 6.47 -6.94
C ASP A 77 7.37 6.41 -6.96
N GLU A 78 6.64 7.42 -7.44
CA GLU A 78 5.17 7.45 -7.34
C GLU A 78 4.48 6.32 -8.13
N ASP A 79 3.57 5.61 -7.46
CA ASP A 79 2.85 4.49 -8.07
C ASP A 79 1.61 4.94 -8.84
N ILE A 80 0.91 5.95 -8.32
CA ILE A 80 -0.42 6.40 -8.78
C ILE A 80 -0.47 7.93 -8.78
N SER A 81 -1.05 8.49 -9.83
CA SER A 81 -1.35 9.92 -9.95
C SER A 81 -2.86 10.15 -9.86
N ILE A 82 -3.28 11.08 -8.99
CA ILE A 82 -4.67 11.53 -8.87
C ILE A 82 -4.74 13.01 -9.28
N THR A 83 -5.50 13.32 -10.32
CA THR A 83 -5.70 14.69 -10.79
C THR A 83 -7.09 15.20 -10.42
N HIS A 84 -7.16 16.33 -9.71
CA HIS A 84 -8.41 17.04 -9.48
C HIS A 84 -8.81 17.83 -10.73
N ARG A 85 -9.80 17.33 -11.47
CA ARG A 85 -10.15 17.78 -12.83
C ARG A 85 -10.40 19.28 -12.92
N ARG A 86 -11.15 19.84 -11.97
CA ARG A 86 -11.51 21.27 -11.97
C ARG A 86 -10.30 22.20 -11.86
N THR A 87 -9.28 21.79 -11.10
CA THR A 87 -8.13 22.67 -10.78
C THR A 87 -6.85 22.29 -11.51
N GLY A 88 -6.78 21.10 -12.09
CA GLY A 88 -5.57 20.54 -12.67
C GLY A 88 -4.48 20.17 -11.65
N VAL A 89 -4.75 20.26 -10.35
CA VAL A 89 -3.80 19.85 -9.30
C VAL A 89 -3.60 18.35 -9.35
N ILE A 90 -2.32 17.94 -9.41
CA ILE A 90 -1.88 16.54 -9.38
C ILE A 90 -1.43 16.18 -7.96
N LEU A 91 -1.94 15.06 -7.47
CA LEU A 91 -1.58 14.45 -6.20
C LEU A 91 -0.83 13.14 -6.46
N LYS A 92 0.31 13.00 -5.80
CA LYS A 92 1.22 11.85 -5.90
C LYS A 92 0.88 10.84 -4.82
N VAL A 93 0.64 9.60 -5.21
CA VAL A 93 0.24 8.53 -4.28
C VAL A 93 1.23 7.39 -4.34
N GLU A 94 1.69 6.98 -3.16
CA GLU A 94 2.63 5.88 -2.96
C GLU A 94 1.95 4.72 -2.22
N SER A 95 2.08 3.50 -2.75
CA SER A 95 1.58 2.28 -2.14
C SER A 95 2.69 1.58 -1.36
N LYS A 96 2.51 1.43 -0.04
CA LYS A 96 3.49 0.73 0.80
C LYS A 96 2.89 -0.49 1.46
N SER A 97 3.53 -1.65 1.28
CA SER A 97 3.18 -2.85 2.02
C SER A 97 3.47 -2.69 3.51
N THR A 98 2.69 -3.37 4.33
CA THR A 98 2.98 -3.52 5.77
C THR A 98 4.25 -4.34 6.02
N VAL A 99 4.86 -4.17 7.20
CA VAL A 99 5.99 -5.01 7.63
C VAL A 99 5.44 -6.41 7.88
N ARG A 100 6.11 -7.42 7.31
CA ARG A 100 5.69 -8.82 7.45
C ARG A 100 5.72 -9.24 8.91
N GLY A 101 4.69 -9.94 9.38
CA GLY A 101 4.58 -10.42 10.76
C GLY A 101 4.63 -9.29 11.80
N SER A 102 4.24 -8.07 11.43
CA SER A 102 4.33 -6.91 12.34
C SER A 102 3.09 -6.66 13.16
N VAL A 103 2.03 -7.43 12.94
CA VAL A 103 0.82 -7.32 13.73
C VAL A 103 1.12 -7.70 15.19
N SER A 104 0.60 -6.93 16.13
CA SER A 104 0.84 -7.10 17.57
C SER A 104 -0.40 -6.71 18.33
N ASP A 105 -0.68 -7.41 19.45
CA ASP A 105 -1.69 -7.03 20.43
C ASP A 105 -1.29 -5.78 21.26
N GLY A 106 -0.04 -5.32 21.13
CA GLY A 106 0.51 -4.17 21.84
C GLY A 106 0.92 -4.41 23.29
N LYS A 107 0.58 -5.53 23.93
CA LYS A 107 0.85 -5.77 25.36
C LYS A 107 2.34 -5.64 25.67
N ARG A 108 3.20 -6.22 24.81
CA ARG A 108 4.67 -6.22 24.96
C ARG A 108 5.39 -5.08 24.25
N SER A 109 4.70 -4.27 23.44
CA SER A 109 5.31 -3.16 22.71
C SER A 109 5.72 -2.04 23.67
N ARG A 110 6.91 -1.45 23.47
CA ARG A 110 7.35 -0.29 24.26
C ARG A 110 6.74 1.03 23.77
N ASN A 111 6.34 1.07 22.50
CA ASN A 111 5.92 2.32 21.83
C ASN A 111 4.40 2.48 21.77
N LEU A 112 3.66 1.38 21.66
CA LEU A 112 2.21 1.43 21.45
C LEU A 112 1.49 0.27 22.13
N LYS A 113 0.73 0.56 23.18
CA LYS A 113 0.03 -0.41 24.05
C LYS A 113 -1.38 -0.78 23.59
N VAL A 114 -1.58 -0.87 22.28
CA VAL A 114 -2.87 -1.25 21.66
C VAL A 114 -2.60 -2.13 20.44
N PRO A 115 -3.59 -2.87 19.90
CA PRO A 115 -3.40 -3.65 18.69
C PRO A 115 -2.97 -2.78 17.50
N HIS A 116 -1.90 -3.18 16.81
CA HIS A 116 -1.29 -2.39 15.75
C HIS A 116 -0.48 -3.23 14.76
N PHE A 117 -0.04 -2.59 13.67
CA PHE A 117 0.94 -3.11 12.73
C PHE A 117 1.89 -1.99 12.26
N LEU A 118 2.89 -2.32 11.44
CA LEU A 118 3.87 -1.37 10.90
C LEU A 118 3.78 -1.27 9.37
N VAL A 119 4.09 -0.11 8.79
CA VAL A 119 4.12 0.11 7.32
C VAL A 119 5.55 0.31 6.81
N LYS A 120 5.94 -0.24 5.66
CA LYS A 120 7.30 -0.07 5.10
C LYS A 120 7.44 1.24 4.32
N SER A 121 7.56 2.37 5.01
CA SER A 121 7.65 3.72 4.40
C SER A 121 9.08 4.21 4.14
N HIS A 122 9.93 3.34 3.57
CA HIS A 122 11.30 3.67 3.18
C HIS A 122 11.56 3.36 1.70
N ARG A 123 12.61 3.97 1.15
CA ARG A 123 13.01 3.79 -0.25
C ARG A 123 13.43 2.35 -0.53
N SER A 124 12.98 1.83 -1.66
CA SER A 124 13.44 0.52 -2.15
C SER A 124 14.94 0.59 -2.42
N ARG A 125 15.71 -0.26 -1.73
CA ARG A 125 17.16 -0.35 -1.91
C ARG A 125 17.48 -1.29 -3.07
N SER A 126 17.32 -0.80 -4.30
CA SER A 126 17.79 -1.53 -5.49
C SER A 126 19.33 -1.53 -5.61
N ASN A 127 20.02 -0.60 -4.94
CA ASN A 127 21.48 -0.52 -4.92
C ASN A 127 22.05 -0.84 -3.54
N ILE A 128 22.50 -2.09 -3.35
CA ILE A 128 23.08 -2.61 -2.10
C ILE A 128 24.27 -1.77 -1.60
N LYS A 129 24.99 -1.08 -2.50
CA LYS A 129 26.14 -0.24 -2.15
C LYS A 129 25.78 0.95 -1.25
N LEU A 130 24.51 1.37 -1.23
CA LEU A 130 24.02 2.52 -0.44
C LEU A 130 23.35 2.12 0.89
N ALA A 131 23.38 0.84 1.25
CA ALA A 131 22.67 0.30 2.41
C ALA A 131 23.16 0.85 3.76
N GLY A 132 24.38 1.41 3.82
CA GLY A 132 25.01 1.90 5.06
C GLY A 132 25.14 3.42 5.19
N SER A 133 24.83 4.22 4.15
CA SER A 133 25.24 5.63 4.08
C SER A 133 24.12 6.65 3.83
N SER A 134 22.89 6.23 3.54
CA SER A 134 21.80 7.16 3.20
C SER A 134 20.61 7.09 4.18
N ASN A 135 20.07 8.26 4.52
CA ASN A 135 18.75 8.40 5.13
C ASN A 135 17.71 8.01 4.07
N ASP A 136 17.40 6.72 3.96
CA ASP A 136 16.40 6.10 3.07
C ASP A 136 14.94 6.51 3.36
N ARG A 137 14.71 7.49 4.25
CA ARG A 137 13.39 8.07 4.48
C ARG A 137 12.98 8.95 3.32
N TYR A 138 11.69 8.92 3.01
CA TYR A 138 11.11 9.88 2.10
C TYR A 138 10.96 11.25 2.78
N SER A 139 11.15 12.33 2.02
CA SER A 139 10.74 13.65 2.48
C SER A 139 9.21 13.69 2.50
N VAL A 140 8.63 14.52 3.37
CA VAL A 140 7.17 14.74 3.35
C VAL A 140 6.65 15.26 2.02
N ASP A 141 7.50 15.90 1.22
CA ASP A 141 7.14 16.43 -0.10
C ASP A 141 7.31 15.39 -1.23
N SER A 142 7.77 14.18 -0.92
CA SER A 142 7.91 13.11 -1.92
C SER A 142 6.56 12.65 -2.45
N PHE A 143 5.54 12.59 -1.58
CA PHE A 143 4.20 12.11 -1.90
C PHE A 143 3.15 12.96 -1.19
N ASP A 144 1.93 12.98 -1.72
CA ASP A 144 0.79 13.65 -1.09
C ASP A 144 -0.04 12.70 -0.25
N VAL A 145 -0.04 11.41 -0.62
CA VAL A 145 -0.79 10.36 0.05
C VAL A 145 0.06 9.10 0.12
N LEU A 146 0.06 8.45 1.28
CA LEU A 146 0.52 7.07 1.44
C LEU A 146 -0.70 6.17 1.61
N ILE A 147 -0.72 5.04 0.91
CA ILE A 147 -1.77 4.04 1.03
C ILE A 147 -1.19 2.67 1.34
N THR A 148 -1.94 1.87 2.09
CA THR A 148 -1.54 0.53 2.50
C THR A 148 -2.74 -0.39 2.67
N ASN A 149 -2.51 -1.69 2.75
CA ASN A 149 -3.48 -2.66 3.28
C ASN A 149 -2.82 -3.53 4.36
N THR A 150 -3.64 -4.17 5.20
CA THR A 150 -3.12 -4.90 6.36
C THR A 150 -2.59 -6.29 6.02
N SER A 151 -2.86 -6.79 4.81
CA SER A 151 -2.56 -8.18 4.39
C SER A 151 -1.14 -8.65 4.70
N ASN A 152 -0.11 -7.84 4.45
CA ASN A 152 1.26 -8.30 4.67
C ASN A 152 1.64 -8.43 6.16
N ALA A 153 0.93 -7.74 7.05
CA ALA A 153 1.23 -7.72 8.49
C ALA A 153 0.92 -9.05 9.17
N ILE A 154 -0.05 -9.80 8.65
CA ILE A 154 -0.50 -11.07 9.23
C ILE A 154 0.29 -12.28 8.73
N PHE A 155 1.09 -12.15 7.69
CA PHE A 155 1.88 -13.26 7.19
C PHE A 155 3.18 -13.42 7.99
N GLU A 156 3.49 -14.65 8.38
CA GLU A 156 4.73 -15.04 9.06
C GLU A 156 5.61 -15.90 8.13
N GLY A 157 6.87 -16.15 8.50
CA GLY A 157 7.80 -16.95 7.69
C GLY A 157 8.42 -16.23 6.48
N ASN A 158 9.27 -16.96 5.74
CA ASN A 158 9.92 -16.44 4.54
C ASN A 158 8.96 -16.44 3.34
N THR A 159 9.13 -15.48 2.41
CA THR A 159 8.42 -15.47 1.11
C THR A 159 8.96 -16.54 0.14
N VAL A 160 9.93 -17.36 0.58
CA VAL A 160 10.54 -18.43 -0.23
C VAL A 160 9.71 -19.69 -0.03
N GLY A 161 8.58 -19.79 -0.73
CA GLY A 161 7.72 -20.97 -0.68
C GLY A 161 6.28 -20.70 -1.13
N GLU A 162 5.57 -21.78 -1.46
CA GLU A 162 4.17 -21.76 -1.88
C GLU A 162 3.18 -21.56 -0.72
N TYR A 163 3.63 -21.48 0.54
CA TYR A 163 2.73 -21.45 1.69
C TYR A 163 2.71 -20.05 2.31
N LEU A 164 1.53 -19.42 2.30
CA LEU A 164 1.28 -18.17 3.01
C LEU A 164 0.85 -18.53 4.44
N GLU A 165 1.83 -18.65 5.34
CA GLU A 165 1.57 -18.86 6.75
C GLU A 165 1.04 -17.56 7.38
N VAL A 166 -0.14 -17.62 8.00
CA VAL A 166 -0.67 -16.52 8.81
C VAL A 166 -0.26 -16.68 10.28
N VAL A 167 -0.37 -15.60 11.05
CA VAL A 167 -0.05 -15.49 12.49
C VAL A 167 -0.18 -16.82 13.25
N HIS A 168 0.91 -17.28 13.88
CA HIS A 168 0.93 -18.54 14.64
C HIS A 168 0.41 -18.41 16.07
N ASP A 169 0.52 -17.22 16.66
CA ASP A 169 0.04 -16.94 18.02
C ASP A 169 -1.50 -17.01 18.08
N ALA A 170 -2.03 -17.95 18.87
CA ALA A 170 -3.45 -18.23 18.94
C ALA A 170 -4.29 -17.08 19.53
N GLU A 171 -3.75 -16.36 20.53
CA GLU A 171 -4.45 -15.22 21.14
C GLU A 171 -4.53 -14.06 20.14
N LEU A 172 -3.43 -13.79 19.43
CA LEU A 172 -3.38 -12.74 18.42
C LEU A 172 -4.25 -13.10 17.20
N LYS A 173 -4.25 -14.36 16.78
CA LYS A 173 -5.14 -14.83 15.70
C LYS A 173 -6.61 -14.67 16.09
N GLN A 174 -6.99 -15.06 17.31
CA GLN A 174 -8.35 -14.89 17.82
C GLN A 174 -8.77 -13.40 17.87
N LEU A 175 -7.88 -12.52 18.33
CA LEU A 175 -8.10 -11.07 18.31
C LEU A 175 -8.39 -10.56 16.89
N LEU A 176 -7.65 -11.04 15.89
CA LEU A 176 -7.84 -10.63 14.50
C LEU A 176 -9.14 -11.19 13.90
N PHE A 177 -9.49 -12.44 14.25
CA PHE A 177 -10.76 -13.05 13.86
C PHE A 177 -11.94 -12.25 14.39
N GLU A 178 -11.90 -11.83 15.66
CA GLU A 178 -12.92 -10.97 16.26
C GLU A 178 -12.95 -9.60 15.59
N PHE A 179 -11.79 -8.95 15.42
CA PHE A 179 -11.69 -7.63 14.81
C PHE A 179 -12.27 -7.59 13.39
N TYR A 180 -11.96 -8.60 12.57
CA TYR A 180 -12.43 -8.68 11.19
C TYR A 180 -13.76 -9.44 11.02
N SER A 181 -14.34 -9.97 12.11
CA SER A 181 -15.57 -10.78 12.07
C SER A 181 -15.47 -11.98 11.12
N VAL A 182 -14.39 -12.75 11.24
CA VAL A 182 -14.09 -13.95 10.44
C VAL A 182 -13.72 -15.13 11.34
N SER A 183 -13.74 -16.34 10.79
CA SER A 183 -13.48 -17.57 11.55
C SER A 183 -12.48 -18.53 10.88
N SER A 184 -11.85 -18.13 9.77
CA SER A 184 -10.83 -18.93 9.07
C SER A 184 -9.66 -18.07 8.61
N ASP A 185 -8.52 -18.71 8.37
CA ASP A 185 -7.32 -18.06 7.86
C ASP A 185 -7.58 -17.43 6.47
N GLU A 186 -8.36 -18.09 5.60
CA GLU A 186 -8.75 -17.54 4.30
C GLU A 186 -9.67 -16.31 4.44
N GLY A 187 -10.59 -16.35 5.41
CA GLY A 187 -11.45 -15.22 5.74
C GLY A 187 -10.63 -14.03 6.21
N LEU A 188 -9.65 -14.28 7.10
CA LEU A 188 -8.73 -13.26 7.61
C LEU A 188 -7.87 -12.65 6.50
N ILE A 189 -7.28 -13.48 5.63
CA ILE A 189 -6.53 -12.99 4.46
C ILE A 189 -7.42 -12.07 3.60
N SER A 190 -8.62 -12.52 3.25
CA SER A 190 -9.54 -11.73 2.43
C SER A 190 -9.96 -10.42 3.09
N ALA A 191 -10.16 -10.42 4.41
CA ALA A 191 -10.50 -9.21 5.16
C ALA A 191 -9.32 -8.22 5.17
N CYS A 192 -8.10 -8.69 5.43
CA CYS A 192 -6.91 -7.86 5.45
C CYS A 192 -6.51 -7.31 4.06
N GLU A 193 -6.84 -8.02 2.98
CA GLU A 193 -6.68 -7.53 1.61
C GLU A 193 -7.67 -6.41 1.24
N LYS A 194 -8.79 -6.31 1.98
CA LYS A 194 -9.83 -5.28 1.80
C LYS A 194 -9.71 -4.12 2.79
N ASP A 195 -9.00 -4.29 3.90
CA ASP A 195 -8.71 -3.23 4.87
C ASP A 195 -7.63 -2.28 4.34
N TRP A 196 -8.05 -1.40 3.42
CA TRP A 196 -7.22 -0.35 2.85
C TRP A 196 -7.26 0.92 3.70
N ARG A 197 -6.08 1.47 3.94
CA ARG A 197 -5.88 2.67 4.76
C ARG A 197 -5.01 3.68 4.04
N TYR A 198 -5.21 4.94 4.37
CA TYR A 198 -4.40 6.04 3.86
C TYR A 198 -3.94 6.97 4.99
N CYS A 199 -2.83 7.67 4.75
CA CYS A 199 -2.43 8.82 5.55
C CYS A 199 -1.85 9.92 4.67
N ILE A 200 -1.90 11.16 5.15
CA ILE A 200 -1.14 12.26 4.54
C ILE A 200 0.25 12.28 5.18
N PRO A 201 1.35 12.23 4.41
CA PRO A 201 2.72 12.20 4.94
C PRO A 201 3.05 13.26 5.98
N LYS A 202 2.52 14.47 5.83
CA LYS A 202 2.73 15.58 6.78
C LYS A 202 2.19 15.28 8.17
N ASP A 203 1.10 14.51 8.26
CA ASP A 203 0.39 14.23 9.52
C ASP A 203 1.17 13.22 10.40
N ILE A 204 2.12 12.48 9.81
CA ILE A 204 2.95 11.48 10.51
C ILE A 204 4.45 11.82 10.54
N ALA A 205 4.82 12.99 10.03
CA ALA A 205 6.21 13.35 9.80
C ALA A 205 7.01 13.57 11.09
N VAL A 206 8.28 13.20 11.06
CA VAL A 206 9.25 13.49 12.14
C VAL A 206 10.46 14.20 11.54
N GLY A 207 10.61 15.49 11.86
CA GLY A 207 11.69 16.33 11.36
C GLY A 207 11.67 16.54 9.84
N GLY A 208 10.47 16.63 9.24
CA GLY A 208 10.30 16.81 7.79
C GLY A 208 10.43 15.53 6.95
N PHE A 209 10.53 14.37 7.59
CA PHE A 209 10.64 13.08 6.91
C PHE A 209 9.55 12.11 7.37
N ILE A 210 9.09 11.26 6.45
CA ILE A 210 8.20 10.15 6.76
C ILE A 210 8.97 9.12 7.61
N PRO A 211 8.43 8.64 8.75
CA PRO A 211 9.06 7.56 9.52
C PRO A 211 9.29 6.30 8.66
N ARG A 212 10.38 5.56 8.87
CA ARG A 212 10.66 4.33 8.08
C ARG A 212 9.60 3.25 8.25
N THR A 213 9.12 3.11 9.48
CA THR A 213 8.14 2.11 9.90
C THR A 213 7.15 2.72 10.89
N PRO A 214 6.21 3.58 10.42
CA PRO A 214 5.20 4.14 11.30
C PRO A 214 4.30 3.03 11.84
N TYR A 215 3.87 3.22 13.09
CA TYR A 215 2.86 2.39 13.74
C TYR A 215 1.47 2.78 13.23
N VAL A 216 0.63 1.77 13.03
CA VAL A 216 -0.77 1.92 12.63
C VAL A 216 -1.64 1.12 13.59
N LYS A 217 -2.50 1.79 14.36
CA LYS A 217 -3.46 1.13 15.27
C LYS A 217 -4.50 0.40 14.44
N LEU A 218 -4.92 -0.80 14.87
CA LEU A 218 -5.99 -1.53 14.17
C LEU A 218 -7.32 -0.77 14.21
N ALA A 219 -7.65 -0.17 15.36
CA ALA A 219 -8.83 0.67 15.54
C ALA A 219 -8.46 2.11 15.91
N ASP A 220 -9.30 3.06 15.51
CA ASP A 220 -9.25 4.47 15.93
C ASP A 220 -7.87 5.13 15.76
N ASP A 221 -7.18 4.81 14.66
CA ASP A 221 -5.93 5.49 14.33
C ASP A 221 -6.20 6.96 13.95
N THR A 222 -5.42 7.86 14.53
CA THR A 222 -5.57 9.31 14.33
C THR A 222 -5.20 9.72 12.91
N ASN A 223 -4.21 9.07 12.31
CA ASN A 223 -3.59 9.49 11.06
C ASN A 223 -3.86 8.52 9.90
N TRP A 224 -4.01 7.24 10.19
CA TRP A 224 -4.29 6.20 9.20
C TRP A 224 -5.79 5.91 9.14
N LYS A 225 -6.46 6.48 8.14
CA LYS A 225 -7.91 6.40 8.00
C LYS A 225 -8.33 5.36 6.96
N PRO A 226 -9.55 4.80 7.06
CA PRO A 226 -10.10 3.93 6.02
C PRO A 226 -10.15 4.66 4.67
N LEU A 227 -9.83 3.95 3.59
CA LEU A 227 -9.77 4.55 2.25
C LEU A 227 -11.13 5.11 1.78
N SER A 228 -12.25 4.62 2.30
CA SER A 228 -13.59 5.15 2.02
C SER A 228 -13.75 6.64 2.38
N ALA A 229 -12.94 7.16 3.30
CA ALA A 229 -12.96 8.56 3.72
C ALA A 229 -11.89 9.43 3.04
N ILE A 230 -11.27 8.96 1.94
CA ILE A 230 -10.13 9.65 1.34
C ILE A 230 -10.51 10.95 0.62
N GLU A 231 -11.66 11.00 -0.04
CA GLU A 231 -12.01 12.11 -0.94
C GLU A 231 -12.00 13.47 -0.24
N GLU A 232 -12.61 13.57 0.95
CA GLU A 232 -12.64 14.81 1.73
C GLU A 232 -11.22 15.32 2.02
N ARG A 233 -10.31 14.40 2.38
CA ARG A 233 -8.92 14.77 2.64
C ARG A 233 -8.18 15.17 1.37
N LEU A 234 -8.44 14.53 0.22
CA LEU A 234 -7.83 14.93 -1.05
C LEU A 234 -8.22 16.36 -1.43
N LEU A 235 -9.48 16.76 -1.23
CA LEU A 235 -9.94 18.13 -1.49
C LEU A 235 -9.19 19.15 -0.62
N GLN A 236 -8.96 18.84 0.66
CA GLN A 236 -8.17 19.69 1.55
C GLN A 236 -6.73 19.84 1.05
N VAL A 237 -6.07 18.74 0.66
CA VAL A 237 -4.70 18.76 0.13
C VAL A 237 -4.62 19.56 -1.18
N VAL A 238 -5.63 19.46 -2.04
CA VAL A 238 -5.72 20.29 -3.27
C VAL A 238 -5.75 21.78 -2.91
N GLU A 239 -6.58 22.19 -1.96
CA GLU A 239 -6.68 23.60 -1.56
C GLU A 239 -5.40 24.11 -0.88
N GLU A 240 -4.75 23.28 -0.06
CA GLU A 240 -3.43 23.59 0.52
C GLU A 240 -2.39 23.86 -0.59
N LYS A 241 -2.30 22.99 -1.60
CA LYS A 241 -1.40 23.17 -2.75
C LYS A 241 -1.71 24.40 -3.59
N ARG A 242 -3.00 24.71 -3.78
CA ARG A 242 -3.40 25.91 -4.53
C ARG A 242 -2.96 27.17 -3.82
N LYS A 243 -3.15 27.23 -2.50
CA LYS A 243 -2.72 28.37 -1.68
C LYS A 243 -1.20 28.54 -1.72
N SER A 244 -0.43 27.46 -1.55
CA SER A 244 1.04 27.53 -1.61
C SER A 244 1.54 28.05 -2.96
N ASN A 245 0.96 27.57 -4.06
CA ASN A 245 1.34 28.01 -5.41
C ASN A 245 1.03 29.49 -5.68
N GLN A 246 -0.04 30.03 -5.09
CA GLN A 246 -0.36 31.46 -5.19
C GLN A 246 0.61 32.32 -4.39
N THR A 247 1.03 31.87 -3.21
CA THR A 247 2.03 32.59 -2.38
C THR A 247 3.39 32.63 -3.06
N THR A 248 3.84 31.53 -3.67
CA THR A 248 5.12 31.48 -4.40
C THR A 248 5.14 32.38 -5.62
N ARG A 249 4.01 32.53 -6.34
CA ARG A 249 3.90 33.41 -7.51
C ARG A 249 3.83 34.91 -7.16
N ARG A 250 3.56 35.25 -5.89
CA ARG A 250 3.50 36.64 -5.40
C ARG A 250 4.82 37.12 -4.78
N LYS A 251 5.81 36.23 -4.66
CA LYS A 251 7.19 36.57 -4.31
C LYS A 251 8.04 36.60 -5.57
#